data_AF-A0A1H9CG63-F1
#
_entry.id   AF-A0A1H9CG63-F1
#
_cell.length_a   1.000
_cell.length_b   1.000
_cell.length_c   1.000
_cell.angle_alpha   90.00
_cell.angle_beta   90.00
_cell.angle_gamma   90.00
#
_symmetry.space_group_name_H-M   'P 1'
#
loop_
_entity.id
_entity.type
_entity.pdbx_description
1 polymer ?
#
loop_
_entity_poly.entity_id
_entity_poly.type
_entity_poly.pdbx_seq_one_letter_code
_entity_poly.pdbx_strand_id
1 'polypeptide(L)'
;MKLEHFTEEEMRLIAYYCGDEAKVLTEVENHCYVFDLKGKYLYNECFEKANSDYFANKRYNMVRPIKIFEFAKYYVMKCEEYDILWFKGRLDANGNYEFDTNSDELVYLLESF
;
A
#
# COMPACT_ATOMS: atom_id res chain seq x y z
N MET A 1 -13.16 5.00 4.43
CA MET A 1 -12.55 5.18 5.78
C MET A 1 -11.69 6.43 5.76
N LYS A 2 -11.73 7.26 6.81
CA LYS A 2 -10.90 8.49 6.89
C LYS A 2 -9.46 8.15 7.26
N LEU A 3 -8.51 8.81 6.61
CA LEU A 3 -7.07 8.66 6.86
C LEU A 3 -6.56 9.78 7.78
N GLU A 4 -5.47 9.48 8.48
CA GLU A 4 -4.72 10.46 9.27
C GLU A 4 -3.86 11.36 8.38
N HIS A 5 -3.45 12.50 8.93
CA HIS A 5 -2.52 13.40 8.28
C HIS A 5 -1.08 12.89 8.39
N PHE A 6 -0.31 13.11 7.32
CA PHE A 6 1.13 12.91 7.35
C PHE A 6 1.79 13.95 8.26
N THR A 7 2.89 13.55 8.92
CA THR A 7 3.72 14.47 9.70
C THR A 7 4.46 15.43 8.76
N GLU A 8 4.97 16.54 9.30
CA GLU A 8 5.78 17.46 8.51
C GLU A 8 7.02 16.79 7.91
N GLU A 9 7.64 15.86 8.64
CA GLU A 9 8.80 15.12 8.16
C GLU A 9 8.45 14.18 7.01
N GLU A 10 7.37 13.40 7.15
CA GLU A 10 6.88 12.54 6.08
C GLU A 10 6.52 13.37 4.84
N MET A 11 5.84 14.51 5.00
CA MET A 11 5.51 15.41 3.89
C MET A 11 6.75 16.00 3.22
N ARG A 12 7.80 16.34 3.99
CA ARG A 12 9.09 16.79 3.44
C ARG A 12 9.75 15.71 2.59
N LEU A 13 9.74 14.46 3.05
CA LEU A 13 10.28 13.33 2.28
C LEU A 13 9.49 13.08 1.00
N ILE A 14 8.16 13.04 1.10
CA ILE A 14 7.28 12.86 -0.07
C ILE A 14 7.53 13.96 -1.10
N ALA A 15 7.58 15.23 -0.68
CA ALA A 15 7.85 16.34 -1.59
C ALA A 15 9.25 16.26 -2.23
N TYR A 16 10.27 15.84 -1.48
CA TYR A 16 11.63 15.71 -2.00
C TYR A 16 11.77 14.61 -3.07
N TYR A 17 11.17 13.44 -2.84
CA TYR A 17 11.32 12.29 -3.74
C TYR A 17 10.29 12.26 -4.88
N CYS A 18 9.07 12.72 -4.62
CA CYS A 18 7.95 12.61 -5.57
C CYS A 18 7.56 13.96 -6.20
N GLY A 19 8.02 15.08 -5.65
CA GLY A 19 7.62 16.41 -6.10
C GLY A 19 6.12 16.67 -5.96
N ASP A 20 5.59 17.56 -6.79
CA ASP A 20 4.19 18.01 -6.77
C ASP A 20 3.21 16.97 -7.35
N GLU A 21 3.71 15.87 -7.91
CA GLU A 21 2.89 14.80 -8.49
C GLU A 21 2.35 13.82 -7.43
N ALA A 22 2.90 13.85 -6.21
CA ALA A 22 2.37 13.04 -5.12
C ALA A 22 0.98 13.52 -4.69
N LYS A 23 0.04 12.59 -4.63
CA LYS A 23 -1.33 12.85 -4.17
C LYS A 23 -1.56 12.15 -2.84
N VAL A 24 -1.70 12.93 -1.78
CA VAL A 24 -2.12 12.42 -0.47
C VAL A 24 -3.61 12.09 -0.52
N LEU A 25 -3.97 10.86 -0.14
CA LEU A 25 -5.36 10.43 -0.04
C LEU A 25 -5.89 10.82 1.35
N THR A 26 -7.14 11.29 1.39
CA THR A 26 -7.84 11.60 2.64
C THR A 26 -8.79 10.49 3.08
N GLU A 27 -9.13 9.61 2.15
CA GLU A 27 -9.99 8.46 2.38
C GLU A 27 -9.68 7.32 1.41
N VAL A 28 -10.08 6.12 1.81
CA VAL A 28 -10.08 4.92 0.96
C VAL A 28 -11.46 4.27 0.99
N GLU A 29 -11.96 3.90 -0.19
CA GLU A 29 -13.26 3.27 -0.36
C GLU A 29 -13.20 1.74 -0.25
N ASN A 30 -12.18 1.13 -0.86
CA ASN A 30 -12.03 -0.32 -0.94
C ASN A 30 -11.03 -0.89 0.08
N HIS A 31 -10.81 -2.21 0.04
CA HIS A 31 -9.97 -2.91 1.00
C HIS A 31 -8.49 -2.82 0.63
N CYS A 32 -7.64 -2.75 1.65
CA CYS A 32 -6.19 -2.84 1.52
C CYS A 32 -5.71 -4.22 1.98
N TYR A 33 -4.83 -4.82 1.19
CA TYR A 33 -4.28 -6.15 1.47
C TYR A 33 -2.76 -6.12 1.39
N VAL A 34 -2.09 -6.66 2.41
CA VAL A 34 -0.63 -6.81 2.45
C VAL A 34 -0.25 -8.26 2.22
N PHE A 35 0.76 -8.50 1.41
CA PHE A 35 1.31 -9.83 1.19
C PHE A 35 1.93 -10.38 2.48
N ASP A 36 1.55 -11.60 2.84
CA ASP A 36 2.07 -12.34 3.98
C ASP A 36 2.07 -13.83 3.65
N LEU A 37 3.20 -14.51 3.84
CA LEU A 37 3.32 -15.95 3.60
C LEU A 37 2.31 -16.79 4.39
N LYS A 38 1.84 -16.28 5.53
CA LYS A 38 0.81 -16.89 6.37
C LYS A 38 -0.53 -16.16 6.30
N GLY A 39 -0.72 -15.34 5.27
CA GLY A 39 -1.92 -14.56 5.06
C GLY A 39 -3.19 -15.42 4.99
N LYS A 40 -4.27 -14.87 5.52
CA LYS A 40 -5.57 -15.55 5.62
C LYS A 40 -6.22 -15.77 4.25
N TYR A 41 -6.07 -14.83 3.34
CA TYR A 41 -6.77 -14.80 2.06
C TYR A 41 -5.82 -15.17 0.92
N LEU A 42 -6.30 -15.94 -0.05
CA LEU A 42 -5.62 -16.17 -1.32
C LEU A 42 -5.81 -14.98 -2.27
N TYR A 43 -4.89 -14.79 -3.20
CA TYR A 43 -4.92 -13.68 -4.16
C TYR A 43 -6.29 -13.49 -4.84
N ASN A 44 -6.89 -14.56 -5.37
CA ASN A 44 -8.17 -14.49 -6.09
C ASN A 44 -9.39 -14.22 -5.17
N GLU A 45 -9.22 -14.27 -3.84
CA GLU A 45 -10.25 -13.82 -2.89
C GLU A 45 -10.19 -12.31 -2.65
N CYS A 46 -9.05 -11.69 -2.96
CA CYS A 46 -8.78 -10.27 -2.75
C CYS A 46 -8.83 -9.46 -4.05
N PHE A 47 -8.40 -10.02 -5.17
CA PHE A 47 -8.09 -9.31 -6.41
C PHE A 47 -8.76 -9.95 -7.62
N GLU A 48 -8.63 -9.32 -8.80
CA GLU A 48 -8.98 -10.00 -10.05
C GLU A 48 -8.18 -11.29 -10.24
N LYS A 49 -8.73 -12.22 -11.04
CA LYS A 49 -8.14 -13.54 -11.19
C LYS A 49 -6.72 -13.47 -11.74
N ALA A 50 -5.77 -14.07 -11.03
CA ALA A 50 -4.39 -14.16 -11.48
C ALA A 50 -4.25 -14.95 -12.80
N ASN A 51 -3.31 -14.51 -13.64
CA ASN A 51 -2.94 -15.18 -14.88
C ASN A 51 -2.03 -16.40 -14.69
N SER A 52 -1.57 -16.67 -13.45
CA SER A 52 -0.72 -17.83 -13.14
C SER A 52 -0.99 -18.39 -11.75
N ASP A 53 -0.74 -19.68 -11.59
CA ASP A 53 -0.87 -20.38 -10.31
C ASP A 53 0.10 -19.81 -9.26
N TYR A 54 1.26 -19.32 -9.68
CA TYR A 54 2.22 -18.69 -8.77
C TYR A 54 1.60 -17.49 -8.04
N PHE A 55 0.97 -16.58 -8.79
CA PHE A 55 0.32 -15.42 -8.18
C PHE A 55 -0.98 -15.81 -7.47
N ALA A 56 -1.76 -16.75 -8.03
CA ALA A 56 -3.01 -17.21 -7.42
C ALA A 56 -2.83 -17.79 -6.00
N ASN A 57 -1.67 -18.40 -5.73
CA ASN A 57 -1.35 -19.01 -4.44
C ASN A 57 -0.70 -18.05 -3.43
N LYS A 58 -0.42 -16.78 -3.82
CA LYS A 58 0.03 -15.78 -2.86
C LYS A 58 -1.05 -15.53 -1.81
N ARG A 59 -0.60 -15.24 -0.59
CA ARG A 59 -1.44 -15.04 0.58
C ARG A 59 -1.34 -13.62 1.09
N TYR A 60 -2.46 -13.12 1.59
CA TYR A 60 -2.61 -11.73 2.01
C TYR A 60 -3.39 -11.62 3.32
N ASN A 61 -3.11 -10.55 4.05
CA ASN A 61 -3.92 -10.08 5.17
C ASN A 61 -4.62 -8.79 4.77
N MET A 62 -5.90 -8.69 5.08
CA MET A 62 -6.63 -7.43 5.00
C MET A 62 -6.19 -6.54 6.17
N VAL A 63 -5.89 -5.28 5.89
CA VAL A 63 -5.39 -4.31 6.88
C VAL A 63 -6.20 -3.03 6.85
N ARG A 64 -6.09 -2.24 7.92
CA ARG A 64 -6.71 -0.92 8.02
C ARG A 64 -5.69 0.18 7.70
N PRO A 65 -5.78 0.86 6.55
CA PRO A 65 -4.88 1.97 6.26
C PRO A 65 -5.09 3.15 7.22
N ILE A 66 -3.98 3.72 7.68
CA ILE A 66 -3.92 4.94 8.48
C ILE A 66 -3.53 6.13 7.60
N LYS A 67 -2.52 5.96 6.73
CA LYS A 67 -2.03 7.01 5.82
C LYS A 67 -1.77 6.41 4.46
N ILE A 68 -2.18 7.09 3.39
CA ILE A 68 -1.88 6.68 2.02
C ILE A 68 -1.56 7.90 1.16
N PHE A 69 -0.54 7.77 0.31
CA PHE A 69 -0.37 8.65 -0.83
C PHE A 69 -0.13 7.83 -2.10
N GLU A 70 -0.43 8.46 -3.23
CA GLU A 70 -0.23 7.94 -4.58
C GLU A 70 0.89 8.73 -5.25
N PHE A 71 1.77 8.02 -5.97
CA PHE A 71 2.75 8.63 -6.85
C PHE A 71 2.96 7.74 -8.07
N ALA A 72 2.88 8.34 -9.26
CA ALA A 72 2.82 7.63 -10.53
C ALA A 72 1.72 6.54 -10.53
N LYS A 73 2.09 5.26 -10.61
CA LYS A 73 1.18 4.10 -10.58
C LYS A 73 1.19 3.33 -9.26
N TYR A 74 1.84 3.89 -8.25
CA TYR A 74 2.09 3.22 -6.98
C TYR A 74 1.38 3.93 -5.83
N TYR A 75 1.06 3.15 -4.82
CA TYR A 75 0.53 3.62 -3.54
C TYR A 75 1.50 3.27 -2.43
N VAL A 76 1.69 4.18 -1.50
CA VAL A 76 2.45 3.93 -0.27
C VAL A 76 1.52 4.13 0.92
N MET A 77 1.54 3.17 1.83
CA MET A 77 0.58 3.05 2.92
C MET A 77 1.27 2.79 4.27
N LYS A 78 0.71 3.35 5.33
CA LYS A 78 0.87 2.89 6.72
C LYS A 78 -0.44 2.30 7.22
N CYS A 79 -0.41 1.27 8.07
CA CYS A 79 -1.62 0.59 8.56
C CYS A 79 -1.55 0.27 10.07
N GLU A 80 -2.71 0.01 10.69
CA GLU A 80 -2.84 -0.24 12.13
C GLU A 80 -2.16 -1.54 12.58
N GLU A 81 -2.23 -2.59 11.78
CA GLU A 81 -1.76 -3.92 12.14
C GLU A 81 -0.22 -4.03 12.15
N TYR A 82 0.47 -3.11 11.47
CA TYR A 82 1.92 -3.09 11.30
C TYR A 82 2.45 -1.65 11.44
N ASP A 83 2.42 -1.13 12.66
CA ASP A 83 2.72 0.27 12.99
C ASP A 83 4.16 0.72 12.69
N ILE A 84 5.13 -0.20 12.67
CA ILE A 84 6.52 0.08 12.32
C ILE A 84 6.77 0.05 10.81
N LEU A 85 5.86 -0.51 10.00
CA LEU A 85 6.10 -0.73 8.57
C LEU A 85 5.35 0.27 7.69
N TRP A 86 6.03 0.65 6.62
CA TRP A 86 5.46 1.24 5.42
C TRP A 86 5.34 0.17 4.34
N PHE A 87 4.33 0.32 3.51
CA PHE A 87 4.01 -0.62 2.43
C PHE A 87 3.96 0.12 1.11
N LYS A 88 4.49 -0.47 0.04
CA LYS A 88 4.37 0.00 -1.33
C LYS A 88 3.61 -1.03 -2.15
N GLY A 89 2.72 -0.53 -3.00
CA GLY A 89 1.74 -1.35 -3.69
C GLY A 89 1.11 -0.68 -4.89
N ARG A 90 0.01 -1.25 -5.36
CA ARG A 90 -0.76 -0.81 -6.53
C ARG A 90 -2.26 -0.96 -6.30
N LEU A 91 -3.05 -0.26 -7.10
CA LEU A 91 -4.49 -0.48 -7.21
C LEU A 91 -4.74 -1.62 -8.20
N ASP A 92 -5.48 -2.64 -7.77
CA ASP A 92 -5.93 -3.72 -8.63
C ASP A 92 -7.16 -3.30 -9.46
N ALA A 93 -7.43 -4.02 -10.56
CA ALA A 93 -8.54 -3.71 -11.46
C ALA A 93 -9.92 -3.83 -10.78
N ASN A 94 -10.05 -4.65 -9.72
CA ASN A 94 -11.29 -4.73 -8.94
C ASN A 94 -11.45 -3.59 -7.91
N GLY A 95 -10.48 -2.67 -7.83
CA GLY A 95 -10.50 -1.52 -6.94
C GLY A 95 -9.87 -1.75 -5.56
N ASN A 96 -9.46 -2.97 -5.21
CA ASN A 96 -8.72 -3.22 -3.96
C ASN A 96 -7.24 -2.87 -4.11
N TYR A 97 -6.57 -2.57 -3.00
CA TYR A 97 -5.16 -2.19 -2.97
C TYR A 97 -4.30 -3.40 -2.61
N GLU A 98 -3.33 -3.72 -3.45
CA GLU A 98 -2.35 -4.77 -3.25
C GLU A 98 -1.01 -4.17 -2.82
N PHE A 99 -0.50 -4.56 -1.65
CA PHE A 99 0.82 -4.16 -1.16
C PHE A 99 1.71 -5.38 -0.97
N ASP A 100 2.79 -5.49 -1.72
CA ASP A 100 3.69 -6.65 -1.72
C ASP A 100 5.15 -6.32 -1.36
N THR A 101 5.43 -5.03 -1.15
CA THR A 101 6.74 -4.50 -0.74
C THR A 101 6.59 -3.71 0.55
N ASN A 102 7.53 -3.84 1.48
CA ASN A 102 7.51 -3.09 2.73
C ASN A 102 8.92 -2.71 3.20
N SER A 103 8.98 -1.70 4.07
CA SER A 103 10.19 -1.28 4.79
C SER A 103 9.76 -0.58 6.09
N ASP A 104 10.61 -0.65 7.11
CA ASP A 104 10.46 0.12 8.35
C ASP A 104 10.73 1.62 8.16
N GLU A 105 11.42 2.02 7.10
CA GLU A 105 11.68 3.42 6.78
C GLU A 105 11.01 3.83 5.46
N LEU A 106 10.24 4.93 5.51
CA LEU A 106 9.55 5.48 4.34
C LEU A 106 10.54 5.76 3.18
N VAL A 107 11.73 6.27 3.50
CA VAL A 107 12.74 6.70 2.53
C VAL A 107 13.13 5.58 1.55
N TYR A 108 13.30 4.35 2.03
CA TYR A 108 13.71 3.24 1.16
C TYR A 108 12.62 2.85 0.16
N LEU A 109 11.34 3.06 0.49
CA LEU A 109 10.26 2.88 -0.48
C LEU A 109 10.26 4.00 -1.52
N LEU A 110 10.54 5.24 -1.10
CA LEU A 110 10.59 6.41 -1.99
C LEU A 110 11.76 6.34 -2.98
N GLU A 111 12.93 5.87 -2.55
CA GLU A 111 14.13 5.69 -3.41
C GLU A 111 13.92 4.66 -4.54
N SER A 112 12.90 3.81 -4.40
CA SER A 112 12.59 2.74 -5.36
C SER A 112 11.55 3.11 -6.42
N PHE A 113 11.15 4.38 -6.50
CA PHE A 113 10.18 4.84 -7.51
C PHE A 113 10.76 4.93 -8.92
#